data_AF-A0A352JST2-F1
#
_entry.id   AF-A0A352JST2-F1
#
_cell.length_a   1.000
_cell.length_b   1.000
_cell.length_c   1.000
_cell.angle_alpha   90.00
_cell.angle_beta   90.00
_cell.angle_gamma   90.00
#
_symmetry.space_group_name_H-M   'P 1'
#
loop_
_entity.id
_entity.type
_entity.pdbx_description
1 polymer ?
#
loop_
_entity_poly.entity_id
_entity_poly.type
_entity_poly.pdbx_seq_one_letter_code
_entity_poly.pdbx_strand_id
1 'polypeptide(L)'
;MLTHLKCAYQPTTRTTAEALCRSYQTVVSGAYAYIADEDYGLQIVNIYNPSLPTYVGSYDTPNFATSVSVSGDSAYIGDSYMGIVIVNISDPAHPALAITYNR
;
A
#
# COMPACT_ATOMS: atom_id res chain seq x y z
N MET A 1 -5.82 7.27 -17.96
CA MET A 1 -4.36 7.27 -18.21
C MET A 1 -3.68 6.73 -16.95
N LEU A 2 -3.62 5.40 -16.81
CA LEU A 2 -2.89 4.71 -15.72
C LEU A 2 -1.56 4.23 -16.30
N THR A 3 -0.51 5.03 -16.17
CA THR A 3 0.73 4.82 -16.93
C THR A 3 1.84 4.08 -16.17
N HIS A 4 1.58 3.50 -15.00
CA HIS A 4 2.68 3.04 -14.13
C HIS A 4 2.64 1.57 -13.68
N LEU A 5 1.77 0.71 -14.26
CA LEU A 5 1.81 -0.75 -14.03
C LEU A 5 2.83 -1.49 -14.93
N LYS A 6 4.10 -1.10 -14.89
CA LYS A 6 5.17 -1.88 -15.52
C LYS A 6 6.29 -2.20 -14.52
N CYS A 7 6.05 -3.17 -13.65
CA CYS A 7 7.10 -4.15 -13.37
C CYS A 7 7.04 -5.18 -14.51
N ALA A 8 8.13 -5.35 -15.25
CA ALA A 8 8.22 -6.38 -16.27
C ALA A 8 8.21 -7.75 -15.59
N TYR A 9 7.01 -8.33 -15.43
CA TYR A 9 6.87 -9.74 -15.11
C TYR A 9 7.45 -10.56 -16.26
N GLN A 10 8.69 -11.02 -16.10
CA GLN A 10 9.30 -12.04 -16.96
C GLN A 10 9.16 -13.36 -16.18
N PRO A 11 8.29 -14.30 -16.61
CA PRO A 11 8.19 -15.59 -15.96
C PRO A 11 9.40 -16.42 -16.36
N THR A 12 10.52 -16.26 -15.66
CA THR A 12 11.63 -17.20 -15.78
C THR A 12 11.41 -18.33 -14.79
N THR A 13 11.15 -19.52 -15.31
CA THR A 13 11.01 -20.77 -14.58
C THR A 13 12.31 -21.10 -13.84
N ARG A 14 12.52 -20.59 -12.63
CA ARG A 14 13.51 -21.11 -11.68
C ARG A 14 13.19 -20.64 -10.26
N THR A 15 13.35 -21.58 -9.33
CA THR A 15 12.73 -21.70 -8.01
C THR A 15 13.21 -20.72 -6.91
N THR A 16 13.66 -19.52 -7.25
CA THR A 16 13.98 -18.47 -6.28
C THR A 16 13.60 -17.12 -6.89
N ALA A 17 12.36 -16.69 -6.65
CA ALA A 17 11.86 -15.41 -7.12
C ALA A 17 12.35 -14.27 -6.21
N GLU A 18 13.63 -13.92 -6.30
CA GLU A 18 14.08 -12.60 -5.89
C GLU A 18 13.72 -11.62 -7.01
N ALA A 19 12.46 -11.20 -7.03
CA ALA A 19 12.03 -10.09 -7.85
C ALA A 19 12.57 -8.78 -7.24
N LEU A 20 13.74 -8.33 -7.68
CA LEU A 20 14.24 -6.97 -7.42
C LEU A 20 13.52 -5.93 -8.30
N CYS A 21 12.18 -5.95 -8.30
CA CYS A 21 11.36 -4.83 -8.75
C CYS A 21 10.83 -4.18 -7.48
N ARG A 22 11.00 -2.86 -7.31
CA ARG A 22 10.47 -2.08 -6.17
C ARG A 22 9.06 -2.58 -5.86
N SER A 23 8.94 -3.36 -4.79
CA SER A 23 7.72 -4.11 -4.52
C SER A 23 6.80 -3.16 -3.80
N TYR A 24 5.93 -2.49 -4.55
CA TYR A 24 4.76 -1.86 -3.96
C TYR A 24 3.98 -2.95 -3.25
N GLN A 25 4.08 -3.00 -1.92
CA GLN A 25 3.35 -4.00 -1.18
C GLN A 25 1.88 -3.64 -1.24
N THR A 26 1.06 -4.61 -1.66
CA THR A 26 -0.39 -4.49 -1.68
C THR A 26 -1.00 -5.48 -0.70
N VAL A 27 -1.94 -5.02 0.11
CA VAL A 27 -2.77 -5.87 0.97
C VAL A 27 -4.23 -5.65 0.63
N VAL A 28 -4.99 -6.74 0.55
CA VAL A 28 -6.44 -6.69 0.33
C VAL A 28 -7.16 -6.94 1.65
N SER A 29 -8.10 -6.07 1.99
CA SER A 29 -9.03 -6.27 3.10
C SER A 29 -10.44 -5.86 2.69
N GLY A 30 -11.35 -6.82 2.69
CA GLY A 30 -12.71 -6.63 2.20
C GLY A 30 -12.74 -6.20 0.73
N ALA A 31 -13.34 -5.05 0.46
CA ALA A 31 -13.49 -4.48 -0.88
C ALA A 31 -12.35 -3.54 -1.29
N TYR A 32 -11.29 -3.44 -0.49
CA TYR A 32 -10.23 -2.44 -0.70
C TYR A 32 -8.85 -3.08 -0.83
N ALA A 33 -8.04 -2.52 -1.73
CA ALA A 33 -6.61 -2.72 -1.83
C ALA A 33 -5.88 -1.52 -1.22
N TYR A 34 -4.92 -1.83 -0.35
CA TYR A 34 -4.05 -0.89 0.35
C TYR A 34 -2.64 -1.07 -0.19
N ILE A 35 -2.05 -0.02 -0.73
CA ILE A 35 -0.79 -0.08 -1.47
C ILE A 35 0.21 0.86 -0.80
N ALA A 36 1.36 0.35 -0.40
CA ALA A 36 2.50 1.18 -0.04
C ALA A 36 3.18 1.65 -1.34
N ASP A 37 3.13 2.95 -1.63
CA ASP A 37 3.52 3.58 -2.89
C ASP A 37 4.69 4.57 -2.72
N GLU A 38 5.75 4.13 -2.03
CA GLU A 38 6.98 4.91 -1.81
C GLU A 38 6.70 6.37 -1.41
N ASP A 39 7.01 7.32 -2.31
CA ASP A 39 6.85 8.77 -2.16
C ASP A 39 5.40 9.24 -1.97
N TYR A 40 4.42 8.41 -2.32
CA TYR A 40 3.00 8.73 -2.23
C TYR A 40 2.34 8.11 -0.99
N GLY A 41 3.10 7.44 -0.13
CA GLY A 41 2.59 6.86 1.10
C GLY A 41 1.62 5.70 0.88
N LEU A 42 0.50 5.71 1.58
CA LEU A 42 -0.56 4.70 1.46
C LEU A 42 -1.58 5.13 0.40
N GLN A 43 -1.81 4.29 -0.61
CA GLN A 43 -2.90 4.43 -1.57
C GLN A 43 -4.01 3.44 -1.28
N ILE A 44 -5.26 3.86 -1.43
CA ILE A 44 -6.44 3.06 -1.17
C ILE A 44 -7.32 3.01 -2.42
N VAL A 45 -7.59 1.79 -2.88
CA VAL A 45 -8.37 1.51 -4.09
C VAL A 45 -9.53 0.58 -3.74
N ASN A 46 -10.74 0.94 -4.14
CA ASN A 46 -11.89 0.05 -4.10
C ASN A 46 -11.78 -0.92 -5.28
N ILE A 47 -11.82 -2.21 -4.95
CA ILE A 47 -11.69 -3.34 -5.88
C ILE A 47 -12.94 -4.24 -5.87
N TYR A 48 -14.08 -3.73 -5.36
CA TYR A 48 -15.35 -4.46 -5.33
C TYR A 48 -15.75 -4.97 -6.72
N ASN A 49 -15.57 -4.14 -7.75
CA ASN A 49 -15.65 -4.57 -9.13
C ASN A 49 -14.24 -4.73 -9.71
N PRO A 50 -13.74 -5.96 -9.92
CA PRO A 50 -12.38 -6.18 -10.42
C PRO A 50 -12.18 -5.69 -11.87
N SER A 51 -13.26 -5.50 -12.64
CA SER A 51 -13.18 -4.91 -13.99
C SER A 51 -13.15 -3.38 -13.98
N LEU A 52 -13.46 -2.75 -12.84
CA LEU A 52 -13.47 -1.31 -12.68
C LEU A 52 -13.01 -0.89 -11.26
N PRO A 53 -11.72 -1.05 -10.92
CA PRO A 53 -11.17 -0.51 -9.69
C PRO A 53 -11.28 1.02 -9.64
N THR A 54 -11.60 1.58 -8.48
CA THR A 54 -11.72 3.02 -8.28
C THR A 54 -10.82 3.51 -7.16
N TYR A 55 -10.08 4.59 -7.40
CA TYR A 55 -9.31 5.26 -6.34
C TYR A 55 -10.26 5.84 -5.28
N VAL A 56 -9.93 5.65 -4.01
CA VAL A 56 -10.79 6.04 -2.87
C VAL A 56 -10.14 7.16 -2.06
N GLY A 57 -8.85 7.01 -1.75
CA GLY A 57 -8.13 7.95 -0.90
C GLY A 57 -6.67 7.57 -0.76
N SER A 58 -5.93 8.42 -0.05
CA SER A 58 -4.54 8.19 0.29
C SER A 58 -4.19 8.82 1.62
N TYR A 59 -3.10 8.32 2.20
CA TYR A 59 -2.45 8.95 3.34
C TYR A 59 -0.97 9.14 3.02
N ASP A 60 -0.53 10.38 3.02
CA ASP A 60 0.87 10.74 2.79
C ASP A 60 1.71 10.41 4.03
N THR A 61 2.65 9.47 3.90
CA THR A 61 3.58 9.15 4.98
C THR A 61 4.75 10.14 4.96
N PRO A 62 5.35 10.47 6.13
CA PRO A 62 6.45 11.44 6.16
C PRO A 62 7.65 11.07 5.26
N ASN A 63 7.90 9.78 5.03
CA ASN A 63 8.91 9.30 4.08
C ASN A 63 8.35 8.15 3.21
N PHE A 64 9.24 7.33 2.64
CA PHE A 64 8.84 6.24 1.77
C PHE A 64 8.06 5.15 2.50
N ALA A 65 6.82 4.93 2.08
CA ALA A 65 6.04 3.76 2.43
C ALA A 65 6.60 2.53 1.70
N THR A 66 7.13 1.58 2.47
CA THR A 66 7.81 0.38 1.94
C THR A 66 7.00 -0.89 2.11
N SER A 67 6.07 -0.89 3.07
CA SER A 67 5.26 -2.04 3.41
C SER A 67 3.93 -1.61 3.99
N VAL A 68 2.92 -2.47 3.88
CA VAL A 68 1.60 -2.26 4.47
C VAL A 68 1.04 -3.57 5.01
N SER A 69 0.41 -3.51 6.17
CA SER A 69 -0.42 -4.58 6.74
C SER A 69 -1.72 -3.97 7.26
N VAL A 70 -2.81 -4.73 7.25
CA VAL A 70 -4.14 -4.23 7.67
C VAL A 70 -4.74 -5.14 8.73
N SER A 71 -5.27 -4.55 9.80
CA SER A 71 -6.02 -5.26 10.85
C SER A 71 -7.15 -4.37 11.35
N GLY A 72 -8.40 -4.82 11.16
CA GLY A 72 -9.58 -4.02 11.46
C GLY A 72 -9.53 -2.66 10.75
N ASP A 73 -9.69 -1.59 11.54
CA ASP A 73 -9.69 -0.21 11.07
C ASP A 73 -8.29 0.42 11.05
N SER A 74 -7.23 -0.39 11.08
CA SER A 74 -5.84 0.10 11.13
C SER A 74 -5.00 -0.46 9.99
N ALA A 75 -4.28 0.45 9.31
CA ALA A 75 -3.18 0.14 8.41
C ALA A 75 -1.84 0.42 9.11
N TYR A 76 -0.95 -0.57 9.09
CA TYR A 76 0.41 -0.50 9.61
C TYR A 76 1.34 -0.33 8.43
N ILE A 77 1.97 0.82 8.32
CA ILE A 77 2.82 1.18 7.20
C ILE A 77 4.26 1.21 7.68
N GLY A 78 5.14 0.46 7.02
CA GLY A 78 6.58 0.59 7.23
C GLY A 78 7.08 1.84 6.52
N ASP A 79 7.46 2.84 7.30
CA ASP A 79 8.09 4.07 6.82
C ASP A 79 9.61 3.94 6.99
N SER A 80 10.33 4.06 5.86
CA SER A 80 11.76 3.80 5.77
C SER A 80 12.65 4.54 6.77
N TYR A 81 12.20 5.67 7.34
CA TYR A 81 12.97 6.45 8.32
C TYR A 81 12.27 6.63 9.67
N MET A 82 10.95 6.41 9.76
CA MET A 82 10.19 6.55 11.01
C MET A 82 9.87 5.21 11.68
N GLY A 83 10.09 4.07 11.02
CA GLY A 83 9.70 2.76 11.53
C GLY A 83 8.28 2.40 11.13
N ILE A 84 7.32 2.40 12.07
CA ILE A 84 5.92 2.03 11.78
C ILE A 84 5.01 3.24 11.99
N VAL A 85 4.28 3.60 10.95
CA VAL A 85 3.18 4.58 10.97
C VAL A 85 1.87 3.80 11.01
N ILE A 86 0.99 4.10 11.97
CA ILE A 86 -0.32 3.47 12.07
C ILE A 86 -1.38 4.49 11.65
N VAL A 87 -2.11 4.13 10.60
CA VAL A 87 -3.15 4.97 9.98
C VAL A 87 -4.52 4.34 10.26
N ASN A 88 -5.45 5.14 10.77
CA ASN A 88 -6.86 4.79 10.85
C ASN A 88 -7.45 4.79 9.43
N ILE A 89 -8.11 3.69 9.08
CA ILE A 89 -8.75 3.44 7.77
C ILE A 89 -10.23 3.08 7.91
N SER A 90 -10.86 3.43 9.05
CA SER A 90 -12.31 3.18 9.28
C SER A 90 -13.19 3.88 8.25
N ASP A 91 -12.75 5.05 7.76
CA ASP A 91 -13.24 5.69 6.54
C ASP A 91 -12.11 5.68 5.49
N PRO A 92 -12.14 4.75 4.53
CA PRO A 92 -11.10 4.63 3.50
C PRO A 92 -10.95 5.86 2.60
N ALA A 93 -11.95 6.77 2.54
CA ALA A 93 -11.86 8.02 1.80
C ALA A 93 -11.16 9.13 2.59
N HIS A 94 -11.07 9.00 3.91
CA HIS A 94 -10.46 9.98 4.81
C HIS A 94 -9.53 9.29 5.84
N PRO A 95 -8.47 8.61 5.37
CA PRO A 95 -7.52 7.98 6.28
C PRO A 95 -6.78 9.05 7.10
N ALA A 96 -6.51 8.75 8.36
CA ALA A 96 -5.90 9.70 9.28
C ALA A 96 -4.87 9.02 10.20
N LEU A 97 -3.85 9.77 10.63
CA LEU A 97 -2.86 9.26 11.58
C LEU A 97 -3.55 8.82 12.88
N ALA A 98 -3.36 7.56 13.27
CA ALA A 98 -3.77 7.08 14.58
C ALA A 98 -2.62 7.26 15.59
N ILE A 99 -1.42 6.81 15.23
CA ILE A 99 -0.22 6.87 16.07
C ILE A 99 1.05 6.66 15.23
N THR A 100 2.18 7.21 15.68
CA THR A 100 3.52 6.92 15.14
C THR A 100 4.37 6.25 16.21
N TYR A 101 5.08 5.17 15.87
CA TYR A 101 6.04 4.54 16.77
C TYR A 101 7.47 4.72 16.23
N ASN A 102 8.21 5.63 16.85
CA ASN A 102 9.60 5.92 16.53
C ASN A 102 10.48 5.18 17.53
N ARG A 103 11.54 4.50 17.06
CA ARG A 103 12.55 3.92 17.94
C ARG A 103 13.68 4.90 18.23
#